data_AF-A0A2N2STH7-F1
#
_entry.id   AF-A0A2N2STH7-F1
#
_cell.length_a   1.000
_cell.length_b   1.000
_cell.length_c   1.000
_cell.angle_alpha   90.00
_cell.angle_beta   90.00
_cell.angle_gamma   90.00
#
_symmetry.space_group_name_H-M   'P 1'
#
loop_
_entity.id
_entity.type
_entity.pdbx_description
1 polymer ?
#
loop_
_entity_poly.entity_id
_entity_poly.type
_entity_poly.pdbx_seq_one_letter_code
_entity_poly.pdbx_strand_id
1 'polypeptide(L)'
;AGGRCNRNGRRARGKVLVVNPRPEDENLDSLHDIRIGRDTAARVFDEFAESPERYGGNLLGPEAMTWYYTNYFFARASEMSYWLPRGALGRDDTLLNLLGHNVQVVEDYKREHRKGPVIPLRQSFMTAAKSFKAIDTPARGIIVPHGEAGKALIADLCAEYLPVQALKLLRRAQQYSVNVMPWLLDKLLKVRAVQEIQPGCGILVLTDPRYYSEEYGLSDTPDGLMENLCG
;
A
#
# COMPACT_ATOMS: atom_id res chain seq x y z
N ALA A 1 18.76 -2.49 -6.61
CA ALA A 1 18.95 -3.38 -5.44
C ALA A 1 20.24 -4.22 -5.60
N GLY A 2 21.27 -3.99 -4.76
CA GLY A 2 22.56 -4.72 -4.80
C GLY A 2 22.64 -5.98 -3.91
N GLY A 3 21.57 -6.31 -3.17
CA GLY A 3 21.54 -7.37 -2.15
C GLY A 3 21.73 -8.81 -2.66
N ARG A 4 22.02 -9.01 -3.95
CA ARG A 4 22.32 -10.32 -4.57
C ARG A 4 23.76 -10.47 -5.06
N CYS A 5 24.57 -9.40 -5.04
CA CYS A 5 25.87 -9.40 -5.72
C CYS A 5 26.97 -10.21 -5.00
N ASN A 6 26.85 -10.49 -3.69
CA ASN A 6 27.86 -11.24 -2.93
C ASN A 6 27.35 -11.87 -1.62
N ARG A 7 26.17 -12.50 -1.61
CA ARG A 7 25.57 -13.08 -0.38
C ARG A 7 26.46 -14.10 0.36
N ASN A 8 27.38 -14.74 -0.37
CA ASN A 8 28.26 -15.77 0.17
C ASN A 8 29.68 -15.26 0.44
N GLY A 9 29.95 -13.96 0.31
CA GLY A 9 31.24 -13.34 0.64
C GLY A 9 32.44 -13.78 -0.22
N ARG A 10 32.21 -14.56 -1.29
CA ARG A 10 33.29 -15.20 -2.07
C ARG A 10 34.13 -14.23 -2.89
N ARG A 11 33.60 -13.02 -3.18
CA ARG A 11 34.29 -12.00 -3.97
C ARG A 11 34.59 -10.78 -3.13
N ALA A 12 35.79 -10.22 -3.26
CA ALA A 12 36.15 -8.97 -2.59
C ALA A 12 35.39 -7.75 -3.17
N ARG A 13 35.05 -7.79 -4.47
CA ARG A 13 34.29 -6.74 -5.18
C ARG A 13 33.29 -7.36 -6.16
N GLY A 14 32.21 -6.64 -6.44
CA GLY A 14 31.18 -7.04 -7.42
C GLY A 14 30.73 -5.83 -8.24
N LYS A 15 30.16 -6.10 -9.42
CA LYS A 15 29.52 -5.05 -10.22
C LYS A 15 28.08 -4.89 -9.77
N VAL A 16 27.65 -3.65 -9.57
CA VAL A 16 26.26 -3.29 -9.28
C VAL A 16 25.80 -2.37 -10.40
N LEU A 17 24.71 -2.74 -11.06
CA LEU A 17 24.00 -1.85 -11.97
C LEU A 17 22.89 -1.15 -11.19
N VAL A 18 22.90 0.18 -11.25
CA VAL A 18 21.81 1.02 -10.77
C VAL A 18 21.04 1.46 -12.00
N VAL A 19 19.74 1.16 -12.01
CA VAL A 19 18.83 1.55 -13.09
C VAL A 19 17.93 2.63 -12.52
N ASN A 20 17.90 3.80 -13.17
CA ASN A 20 16.96 4.87 -12.87
C ASN A 20 15.98 4.95 -14.06
N PRO A 21 14.77 4.38 -13.95
CA PRO A 21 13.81 4.38 -15.04
C PRO A 21 13.37 5.80 -15.37
N ARG A 22 13.04 6.05 -16.64
CA ARG A 22 12.54 7.35 -17.07
C ARG A 22 11.09 7.53 -16.61
N PRO A 23 10.60 8.77 -16.42
CA PRO A 23 9.22 9.02 -16.01
C PRO A 23 8.16 8.37 -16.93
N GLU A 24 8.47 8.24 -18.22
CA GLU A 24 7.61 7.55 -19.19
C GLU A 24 7.56 6.03 -19.05
N ASP A 25 8.59 5.42 -18.45
CA ASP A 25 8.66 3.97 -18.23
C ASP A 25 8.07 3.56 -16.87
N GLU A 26 8.24 4.40 -15.83
CA GLU A 26 7.71 4.16 -14.49
C GLU A 26 7.31 5.47 -13.80
N ASN A 27 6.00 5.67 -13.62
CA ASN A 27 5.48 6.84 -12.92
C ASN A 27 5.44 6.60 -11.39
N LEU A 28 6.27 7.35 -10.65
CA LEU A 28 6.37 7.29 -9.19
C LEU A 28 5.47 8.31 -8.46
N ASP A 29 4.57 9.01 -9.15
CA ASP A 29 3.70 10.05 -8.55
C ASP A 29 2.86 9.50 -7.40
N SER A 30 2.35 8.28 -7.54
CA SER A 30 1.61 7.57 -6.50
C SER A 30 2.50 6.78 -5.53
N LEU A 31 3.79 6.59 -5.84
CA LEU A 31 4.74 5.80 -5.06
C LEU A 31 5.68 6.73 -4.28
N HIS A 32 5.11 7.49 -3.35
CA HIS A 32 5.81 8.57 -2.63
C HIS A 32 7.11 8.10 -1.96
N ASP A 33 7.08 6.96 -1.27
CA ASP A 33 8.26 6.40 -0.61
C ASP A 33 9.39 6.10 -1.59
N ILE A 34 9.05 5.48 -2.72
CA ILE A 34 10.02 5.12 -3.76
C ILE A 34 10.57 6.38 -4.41
N ARG A 35 9.72 7.37 -4.67
CA ARG A 35 10.14 8.67 -5.21
C ARG A 35 11.15 9.36 -4.31
N ILE A 36 10.85 9.52 -3.02
CA ILE A 36 11.77 10.16 -2.07
C ILE A 36 13.06 9.34 -1.93
N GLY A 37 12.96 8.02 -1.87
CA GLY A 37 14.12 7.14 -1.79
C GLY A 37 15.05 7.29 -3.00
N ARG A 38 14.48 7.33 -4.21
CA ARG A 38 15.20 7.61 -5.46
C ARG A 38 15.89 8.97 -5.41
N ASP A 39 15.16 10.02 -5.06
CA ASP A 39 15.68 11.39 -5.07
C ASP A 39 16.79 11.57 -4.04
N THR A 40 16.64 10.96 -2.86
CA THR A 40 17.68 10.95 -1.81
C THR A 40 18.91 10.18 -2.27
N ALA A 41 18.75 9.03 -2.94
CA ALA A 41 19.86 8.24 -3.47
C ALA A 41 20.60 8.97 -4.60
N ALA A 42 19.88 9.63 -5.52
CA ALA A 42 20.46 10.44 -6.59
C ALA A 42 21.38 11.51 -6.01
N ARG A 43 20.91 12.20 -4.96
CA ARG A 43 21.71 13.22 -4.27
C ARG A 43 22.98 12.65 -3.63
N VAL A 44 22.96 11.43 -3.08
CA VAL A 44 24.19 10.77 -2.59
C VAL A 44 25.17 10.54 -3.74
N PHE A 45 24.70 10.09 -4.90
CA PHE A 45 25.57 9.85 -6.05
C PHE A 45 26.22 11.14 -6.57
N ASP A 46 25.43 12.21 -6.69
CA ASP A 46 25.90 13.51 -7.17
C ASP A 46 26.92 14.10 -6.19
N GLU A 47 26.59 14.15 -4.90
CA GLU A 47 27.49 14.68 -3.85
C GLU A 47 28.77 13.82 -3.73
N PHE A 48 28.68 12.50 -3.95
CA PHE A 48 29.86 11.62 -3.96
C PHE A 48 30.74 11.85 -5.19
N ALA A 49 30.15 12.10 -6.37
CA ALA A 49 30.90 12.39 -7.59
C ALA A 49 31.67 13.72 -7.48
N GLU A 50 31.07 14.72 -6.83
CA GLU A 50 31.69 16.02 -6.58
C GLU A 50 32.74 15.99 -5.46
N SER A 51 32.49 15.24 -4.38
CA SER A 51 33.34 15.23 -3.19
C SER A 51 33.39 13.86 -2.51
N PRO A 52 34.14 12.89 -3.06
CA PRO A 52 34.26 11.54 -2.49
C PRO A 52 34.77 11.54 -1.04
N GLU A 53 35.63 12.50 -0.70
CA GLU A 53 36.24 12.69 0.63
C GLU A 53 35.18 12.81 1.74
N ARG A 54 34.04 13.45 1.44
CA ARG A 54 32.92 13.63 2.38
C ARG A 54 32.36 12.29 2.89
N TYR A 55 32.51 11.25 2.08
CA TYR A 55 32.02 9.90 2.37
C TYR A 55 33.17 8.91 2.56
N GLY A 56 34.37 9.40 2.92
CA GLY A 56 35.55 8.56 3.14
C GLY A 56 35.99 7.79 1.89
N GLY A 57 35.69 8.29 0.69
CA GLY A 57 35.96 7.60 -0.58
C GLY A 57 35.14 6.32 -0.77
N ASN A 58 34.12 6.08 0.07
CA ASN A 58 33.32 4.87 0.06
C ASN A 58 31.81 5.19 0.02
N LEU A 59 31.24 5.08 -1.18
CA LEU A 59 29.82 5.31 -1.44
C LEU A 59 28.88 4.32 -0.71
N LEU A 60 29.40 3.19 -0.25
CA LEU A 60 28.67 2.20 0.55
C LEU A 60 29.17 2.18 2.01
N GLY A 61 29.95 3.19 2.40
CA GLY A 61 30.51 3.33 3.73
C GLY A 61 29.50 3.87 4.75
N PRO A 62 29.83 3.77 6.05
CA PRO A 62 28.99 4.28 7.13
C PRO A 62 28.57 5.74 6.96
N GLU A 63 29.42 6.59 6.39
CA GLU A 63 29.18 8.01 6.19
C GLU A 63 28.06 8.25 5.17
N ALA A 64 28.15 7.61 3.99
CA ALA A 64 27.13 7.70 2.94
C ALA A 64 25.81 7.11 3.39
N MET A 65 25.85 5.97 4.10
CA MET A 65 24.66 5.36 4.70
C MET A 65 24.02 6.28 5.74
N THR A 66 24.79 6.81 6.69
CA THR A 66 24.27 7.70 7.73
C THR A 66 23.58 8.90 7.12
N TRP A 67 24.22 9.54 6.13
CA TRP A 67 23.63 10.65 5.40
C TRP A 67 22.31 10.25 4.72
N TYR A 68 22.29 9.12 3.99
CA TYR A 68 21.09 8.66 3.30
C TYR A 68 19.94 8.40 4.28
N TYR A 69 20.17 7.60 5.33
CA TYR A 69 19.13 7.27 6.31
C TYR A 69 18.68 8.51 7.10
N THR A 70 19.54 9.50 7.27
CA THR A 70 19.15 10.77 7.91
C THR A 70 18.20 11.58 7.05
N ASN A 71 18.51 11.75 5.78
CA ASN A 71 17.71 12.56 4.87
C ASN A 71 16.46 11.81 4.36
N TYR A 72 16.48 10.47 4.36
CA TYR A 72 15.33 9.65 3.98
C TYR A 72 14.41 9.30 5.15
N PHE A 73 14.91 8.72 6.25
CA PHE A 73 14.06 8.29 7.38
C PHE A 73 13.83 9.37 8.41
N PHE A 74 14.88 10.02 8.93
CA PHE A 74 14.72 10.96 10.04
C PHE A 74 13.96 12.22 9.63
N ALA A 75 14.14 12.68 8.39
CA ALA A 75 13.33 13.76 7.81
C ALA A 75 11.82 13.43 7.76
N ARG A 76 11.47 12.14 7.80
CA ARG A 76 10.10 11.61 7.72
C ARG A 76 9.64 10.97 9.02
N ALA A 77 10.34 11.23 10.12
CA ALA A 77 10.03 10.63 11.42
C ALA A 77 8.58 10.88 11.88
N SER A 78 7.99 12.01 11.49
CA SER A 78 6.58 12.33 11.76
C SER A 78 5.60 11.38 11.08
N GLU A 79 5.97 10.79 9.94
CA GLU A 79 5.13 9.84 9.18
C GLU A 79 5.24 8.40 9.73
N MET A 80 6.26 8.11 10.54
CA MET A 80 6.54 6.75 11.02
C MET A 80 5.63 6.28 12.15
N SER A 81 4.87 7.19 12.77
CA SER A 81 3.89 6.83 13.78
C SER A 81 2.61 6.34 13.14
N TYR A 82 2.07 5.21 13.60
CA TYR A 82 0.75 4.74 13.18
C TYR A 82 -0.32 5.73 13.69
N TRP A 83 -0.83 6.55 12.78
CA TRP A 83 -1.81 7.59 13.08
C TRP A 83 -3.20 7.02 13.30
N LEU A 84 -3.89 7.53 14.33
CA LEU A 84 -5.27 7.19 14.66
C LEU A 84 -6.11 8.46 14.62
N PRO A 85 -6.97 8.64 13.60
CA PRO A 85 -7.75 9.85 13.45
C PRO A 85 -8.86 9.94 14.49
N ARG A 86 -9.34 11.16 14.75
CA ARG A 86 -10.49 11.44 15.63
C ARG A 86 -11.70 10.54 15.40
N GLY A 87 -12.02 10.19 14.16
CA GLY A 87 -13.14 9.30 13.85
C GLY A 87 -13.04 7.90 14.49
N ALA A 88 -11.82 7.42 14.78
CA ALA A 88 -11.60 6.11 15.38
C ALA A 88 -11.64 6.14 16.92
N LEU A 89 -11.20 7.23 17.54
CA LEU A 89 -10.96 7.31 19.00
C LEU A 89 -11.73 8.43 19.72
N GLY A 90 -12.41 9.32 18.99
CA GLY A 90 -12.93 10.59 19.52
C GLY A 90 -11.86 11.68 19.64
N ARG A 91 -10.58 11.37 19.37
CA ARG A 91 -9.45 12.30 19.36
C ARG A 91 -8.36 11.82 18.40
N ASP A 92 -7.49 12.74 18.03
CA ASP A 92 -6.32 12.46 17.21
C ASP A 92 -5.18 11.91 18.07
N ASP A 93 -4.67 10.73 17.72
CA ASP A 93 -3.66 10.05 18.53
C ASP A 93 -2.75 9.16 17.67
N THR A 94 -1.81 8.47 18.31
CA THR A 94 -0.97 7.46 17.66
C THR A 94 -1.02 6.15 18.41
N LEU A 95 -0.84 5.04 17.69
CA LEU A 95 -0.74 3.72 18.31
C LEU A 95 0.42 3.66 19.32
N LEU A 96 1.53 4.34 19.01
CA LEU A 96 2.70 4.43 19.90
C LEU A 96 2.34 5.11 21.22
N ASN A 97 1.57 6.21 21.19
CA ASN A 97 1.14 6.86 22.42
C ASN A 97 0.17 5.98 23.22
N LEU A 98 -0.78 5.30 22.57
CA LEU A 98 -1.70 4.36 23.26
C LEU A 98 -0.97 3.20 23.94
N LEU A 99 0.09 2.69 23.34
CA LEU A 99 0.92 1.59 23.88
C LEU A 99 2.05 2.06 24.80
N GLY A 100 2.30 3.37 24.86
CA GLY A 100 3.35 3.99 25.66
C GLY A 100 2.78 4.70 26.89
N HIS A 101 3.04 6.00 26.98
CA HIS A 101 2.66 6.80 28.15
C HIS A 101 1.19 7.23 28.16
N ASN A 102 0.49 7.09 27.03
CA ASN A 102 -0.90 7.49 26.84
C ASN A 102 -1.18 8.90 27.39
N VAL A 103 -0.30 9.84 27.03
CA VAL A 103 -0.18 11.16 27.68
C VAL A 103 -1.52 11.89 27.66
N GLN A 104 -2.22 11.85 26.52
CA GLN A 104 -3.51 12.51 26.37
C GLN A 104 -4.56 12.04 27.38
N VAL A 105 -4.76 10.71 27.59
CA VAL A 105 -5.72 10.22 28.60
C VAL A 105 -5.31 10.66 30.01
N VAL A 106 -4.01 10.62 30.30
CA VAL A 106 -3.49 10.97 31.62
C VAL A 106 -3.75 12.45 31.92
N GLU A 107 -3.52 13.33 30.94
CA GLU A 107 -3.79 14.76 31.09
C GLU A 107 -5.29 15.07 31.16
N ASP A 108 -6.13 14.35 30.40
CA ASP A 108 -7.59 14.46 30.51
C ASP A 108 -8.08 14.08 31.91
N TYR A 109 -7.59 12.95 32.45
CA TYR A 109 -7.92 12.51 33.80
C TYR A 109 -7.44 13.52 34.86
N LYS A 110 -6.22 14.06 34.71
CA LYS A 110 -5.68 15.09 35.63
C LYS A 110 -6.53 16.36 35.60
N ARG A 111 -7.01 16.79 34.44
CA ARG A 111 -7.85 17.98 34.31
C ARG A 111 -9.16 17.83 35.08
N GLU A 112 -9.76 16.65 35.03
CA GLU A 112 -11.03 16.36 35.71
C GLU A 112 -10.85 16.12 37.23
N HIS A 113 -9.83 15.34 37.61
CA HIS A 113 -9.66 14.88 39.00
C HIS A 113 -8.56 15.61 39.79
N ARG A 114 -7.89 16.59 39.18
CA ARG A 114 -6.76 17.38 39.74
C ARG A 114 -5.57 16.56 40.23
N LYS A 115 -5.53 15.26 39.91
CA LYS A 115 -4.49 14.30 40.29
C LYS A 115 -4.27 13.31 39.16
N GLY A 116 -3.07 12.76 39.07
CA GLY A 116 -2.77 11.70 38.12
C GLY A 116 -3.51 10.40 38.47
N PRO A 117 -3.78 9.54 37.47
CA PRO A 117 -4.38 8.24 37.73
C PRO A 117 -3.42 7.35 38.53
N VAL A 118 -3.96 6.63 39.51
CA VAL A 118 -3.20 5.78 40.46
C VAL A 118 -2.88 4.40 39.85
N ILE A 119 -3.36 4.12 38.63
CA ILE A 119 -3.08 2.87 37.93
C ILE A 119 -1.61 2.80 37.50
N PRO A 120 -0.96 1.63 37.67
CA PRO A 120 0.45 1.45 37.29
C PRO A 120 0.66 1.40 35.77
N LEU A 121 -0.32 0.91 35.03
CA LEU A 121 -0.31 0.83 33.57
C LEU A 121 -1.35 1.80 32.99
N ARG A 122 -0.89 2.67 32.11
CA ARG A 122 -1.70 3.73 31.47
C ARG A 122 -2.03 3.41 30.01
N GLN A 123 -1.47 2.31 29.50
CA GLN A 123 -1.62 1.86 28.12
C GLN A 123 -3.05 1.43 27.83
N SER A 124 -3.58 1.85 26.68
CA SER A 124 -4.89 1.43 26.20
C SER A 124 -4.78 0.22 25.27
N PHE A 125 -4.28 -0.91 25.79
CA PHE A 125 -4.01 -2.12 24.98
C PHE A 125 -5.22 -2.59 24.16
N MET A 126 -6.42 -2.64 24.76
CA MET A 126 -7.63 -3.06 24.05
C MET A 126 -7.98 -2.10 22.90
N THR A 127 -7.90 -0.79 23.14
CA THR A 127 -8.19 0.22 22.12
C THR A 127 -7.16 0.17 20.99
N ALA A 128 -5.88 0.04 21.34
CA ALA A 128 -4.78 -0.13 20.39
C ALA A 128 -5.01 -1.38 19.52
N ALA A 129 -5.33 -2.52 20.13
CA ALA A 129 -5.60 -3.78 19.41
C ALA A 129 -6.82 -3.70 18.49
N LYS A 130 -7.89 -3.01 18.91
CA LYS A 130 -9.09 -2.80 18.07
C LYS A 130 -8.87 -1.82 16.92
N SER A 131 -7.98 -0.85 17.09
CA SER A 131 -7.74 0.21 16.10
C SER A 131 -6.62 -0.13 15.12
N PHE A 132 -5.70 -1.00 15.51
CA PHE A 132 -4.61 -1.45 14.67
C PHE A 132 -5.11 -2.41 13.59
N LYS A 133 -4.66 -2.18 12.36
CA LYS A 133 -4.84 -3.11 11.25
C LYS A 133 -3.46 -3.48 10.73
N ALA A 134 -3.15 -4.78 10.71
CA ALA A 134 -1.87 -5.28 10.19
C ALA A 134 -1.69 -4.96 8.70
N ILE A 135 -2.81 -4.92 7.96
CA ILE A 135 -2.88 -4.49 6.57
C ILE A 135 -4.04 -3.51 6.47
N ASP A 136 -3.76 -2.21 6.63
CA ASP A 136 -4.74 -1.16 6.32
C ASP A 136 -4.62 -0.82 4.84
N THR A 137 -5.21 -1.67 3.99
CA THR A 137 -5.25 -1.39 2.56
C THR A 137 -6.56 -0.69 2.22
N PRO A 138 -6.52 0.49 1.56
CA PRO A 138 -7.72 1.09 1.00
C PRO A 138 -8.16 0.36 -0.28
N ALA A 139 -7.42 -0.67 -0.71
CA ALA A 139 -7.74 -1.43 -1.89
C ALA A 139 -9.06 -2.19 -1.74
N ARG A 140 -9.82 -2.23 -2.82
CA ARG A 140 -11.04 -3.04 -2.92
C ARG A 140 -10.82 -4.17 -3.91
N GLY A 141 -11.35 -5.34 -3.56
CA GLY A 141 -11.37 -6.48 -4.47
C GLY A 141 -12.37 -6.25 -5.61
N ILE A 142 -11.93 -6.47 -6.85
CA ILE A 142 -12.82 -6.59 -8.01
C ILE A 142 -12.65 -7.99 -8.60
N ILE A 143 -13.73 -8.57 -9.12
CA ILE A 143 -13.70 -9.86 -9.82
C ILE A 143 -13.29 -9.61 -11.27
N VAL A 144 -12.30 -10.34 -11.76
CA VAL A 144 -11.75 -10.20 -13.12
C VAL A 144 -12.01 -11.45 -13.99
N PRO A 145 -12.14 -11.28 -15.31
CA PRO A 145 -12.44 -12.36 -16.25
C PRO A 145 -11.20 -13.19 -16.62
N HIS A 146 -10.44 -13.68 -15.62
CA HIS A 146 -9.23 -14.48 -15.87
C HIS A 146 -9.59 -15.88 -16.39
N GLY A 147 -9.25 -16.15 -17.65
CA GLY A 147 -9.59 -17.39 -18.34
C GLY A 147 -11.10 -17.66 -18.45
N GLU A 148 -11.44 -18.80 -19.06
CA GLU A 148 -12.84 -19.17 -19.32
C GLU A 148 -13.65 -19.39 -18.04
N ALA A 149 -13.01 -19.92 -16.99
CA ALA A 149 -13.65 -20.13 -15.70
C ALA A 149 -14.00 -18.83 -14.97
N GLY A 150 -13.16 -17.79 -15.11
CA GLY A 150 -13.44 -16.46 -14.55
C GLY A 150 -14.56 -15.75 -15.28
N LYS A 151 -14.58 -15.81 -16.62
CA LYS A 151 -15.66 -15.28 -17.45
C LYS A 151 -17.00 -15.95 -17.13
N ALA A 152 -17.03 -17.28 -17.07
CA ALA A 152 -18.23 -18.03 -16.72
C ALA A 152 -18.72 -17.69 -15.30
N LEU A 153 -17.79 -17.50 -14.35
CA LEU A 153 -18.14 -17.11 -13.00
C LEU A 153 -18.80 -15.73 -12.93
N ILE A 154 -18.31 -14.75 -13.69
CA ILE A 154 -18.92 -13.41 -13.76
C ILE A 154 -20.33 -13.51 -14.35
N ALA A 155 -20.51 -14.32 -15.41
CA ALA A 155 -21.82 -14.55 -16.00
C ALA A 155 -22.81 -15.21 -15.01
N ASP A 156 -22.37 -16.26 -14.31
CA ASP A 156 -23.17 -16.95 -13.27
C ASP A 156 -23.59 -15.97 -12.17
N LEU A 157 -22.65 -15.12 -11.72
CA LEU A 157 -22.89 -14.10 -10.70
C LEU A 157 -23.88 -13.01 -11.18
N CYS A 158 -23.78 -12.57 -12.43
CA CYS A 158 -24.70 -11.61 -13.04
C CYS A 158 -26.11 -12.20 -13.24
N ALA A 159 -26.22 -13.51 -13.53
CA ALA A 159 -27.49 -14.19 -13.78
C ALA A 159 -28.26 -14.58 -12.50
N GLU A 160 -27.58 -14.73 -11.36
CA GLU A 160 -28.17 -15.37 -10.18
C GLU A 160 -28.87 -14.38 -9.23
N TYR A 161 -30.18 -14.57 -9.05
CA TYR A 161 -31.02 -13.82 -8.10
C TYR A 161 -31.12 -14.50 -6.70
N LEU A 162 -30.49 -15.67 -6.50
CA LEU A 162 -30.74 -16.53 -5.34
C LEU A 162 -29.57 -16.58 -4.32
N PRO A 163 -29.82 -16.32 -3.02
CA PRO A 163 -28.78 -16.16 -2.00
C PRO A 163 -28.02 -17.44 -1.60
N VAL A 164 -28.57 -18.64 -1.85
CA VAL A 164 -27.93 -19.91 -1.41
C VAL A 164 -26.77 -20.32 -2.32
N GLN A 165 -26.91 -20.14 -3.64
CA GLN A 165 -25.85 -20.42 -4.61
C GLN A 165 -24.79 -19.31 -4.62
N ALA A 166 -25.20 -18.07 -4.32
CA ALA A 166 -24.31 -16.91 -4.20
C ALA A 166 -23.13 -17.16 -3.25
N LEU A 167 -23.32 -17.83 -2.11
CA LEU A 167 -22.22 -18.12 -1.17
C LEU A 167 -21.14 -19.04 -1.76
N LYS A 168 -21.53 -20.03 -2.58
CA LYS A 168 -20.57 -20.92 -3.26
C LYS A 168 -19.86 -20.19 -4.39
N LEU A 169 -20.58 -19.38 -5.16
CA LEU A 169 -20.00 -18.55 -6.22
C LEU A 169 -19.01 -17.53 -5.66
N LEU A 170 -19.34 -16.86 -4.55
CA LEU A 170 -18.45 -15.89 -3.90
C LEU A 170 -17.15 -16.53 -3.39
N ARG A 171 -17.20 -17.77 -2.87
CA ARG A 171 -15.99 -18.50 -2.50
C ARG A 171 -15.12 -18.81 -3.71
N ARG A 172 -15.72 -19.15 -4.85
CA ARG A 172 -14.98 -19.33 -6.11
C ARG A 172 -14.40 -18.01 -6.60
N ALA A 173 -15.15 -16.92 -6.48
CA ALA A 173 -14.77 -15.58 -6.91
C ALA A 173 -13.51 -15.05 -6.22
N GLN A 174 -13.22 -15.46 -5.00
CA GLN A 174 -11.99 -15.08 -4.30
C GLN A 174 -10.72 -15.41 -5.10
N GLN A 175 -10.72 -16.47 -5.91
CA GLN A 175 -9.58 -16.86 -6.76
C GLN A 175 -9.44 -15.99 -8.01
N TYR A 176 -10.51 -15.28 -8.38
CA TYR A 176 -10.60 -14.37 -9.53
C TYR A 176 -10.71 -12.92 -9.08
N SER A 177 -10.33 -12.61 -7.84
CA SER A 177 -10.38 -11.26 -7.30
C SER A 177 -8.99 -10.63 -7.25
N VAL A 178 -8.87 -9.41 -7.77
CA VAL A 178 -7.66 -8.59 -7.65
C VAL A 178 -7.95 -7.37 -6.79
N ASN A 179 -7.00 -7.01 -5.93
CA ASN A 179 -7.10 -5.83 -5.08
C ASN A 179 -6.68 -4.59 -5.88
N VAL A 180 -7.59 -3.62 -5.99
CA VAL A 180 -7.40 -2.41 -6.78
C VAL A 180 -7.37 -1.20 -5.86
N MET A 181 -6.36 -0.34 -6.04
CA MET A 181 -6.23 0.90 -5.27
C MET A 181 -7.36 1.88 -5.60
N PRO A 182 -7.80 2.73 -4.64
CA PRO A 182 -8.92 3.65 -4.85
C PRO A 182 -8.81 4.52 -6.10
N TRP A 183 -7.63 5.09 -6.38
CA TRP A 183 -7.43 5.98 -7.53
C TRP A 183 -7.66 5.27 -8.87
N LEU A 184 -7.23 4.01 -8.98
CA LEU A 184 -7.41 3.19 -10.18
C LEU A 184 -8.86 2.72 -10.27
N LEU A 185 -9.45 2.32 -9.15
CA LEU A 185 -10.85 1.93 -9.08
C LEU A 185 -11.78 3.09 -9.51
N ASP A 186 -11.53 4.30 -9.02
CA ASP A 186 -12.28 5.51 -9.40
C ASP A 186 -12.17 5.79 -10.90
N LYS A 187 -10.98 5.59 -11.48
CA LYS A 187 -10.77 5.72 -12.94
C LYS A 187 -11.63 4.71 -13.71
N LEU A 188 -11.61 3.44 -13.30
CA LEU A 188 -12.36 2.35 -13.92
C LEU A 188 -13.89 2.51 -13.77
N LEU A 189 -14.36 2.97 -12.61
CA LEU A 189 -15.77 3.27 -12.35
C LEU A 189 -16.27 4.42 -13.24
N LYS A 190 -15.47 5.48 -13.43
CA LYS A 190 -15.82 6.64 -14.27
C LYS A 190 -16.00 6.25 -15.74
N VAL A 191 -15.16 5.35 -16.25
CA VAL A 191 -15.27 4.82 -17.62
C VAL A 191 -16.25 3.64 -17.74
N ARG A 192 -16.93 3.27 -16.64
CA ARG A 192 -17.88 2.14 -16.55
C ARG A 192 -17.29 0.78 -16.90
N ALA A 193 -15.97 0.63 -16.77
CA ALA A 193 -15.27 -0.65 -16.96
C ALA A 193 -15.46 -1.61 -15.78
N VAL A 194 -15.69 -1.06 -14.58
CA VAL A 194 -16.05 -1.80 -13.37
C VAL A 194 -17.45 -1.40 -12.93
N GLN A 195 -18.27 -2.37 -12.51
CA GLN A 195 -19.62 -2.14 -12.01
C GLN A 195 -19.96 -3.11 -10.88
N GLU A 196 -21.00 -2.78 -10.11
CA GLU A 196 -21.56 -3.76 -9.18
C GLU A 196 -22.37 -4.82 -9.93
N ILE A 197 -22.29 -6.08 -9.50
CA ILE A 197 -23.09 -7.18 -10.06
C ILE A 197 -24.58 -6.83 -9.99
N GLN A 198 -25.00 -6.32 -8.84
CA GLN A 198 -26.36 -5.86 -8.57
C GLN A 198 -26.30 -4.54 -7.81
N PRO A 199 -27.19 -3.57 -8.10
CA PRO A 199 -27.20 -2.31 -7.39
C PRO A 199 -27.32 -2.48 -5.87
N GLY A 200 -26.33 -2.00 -5.13
CA GLY A 200 -26.32 -1.99 -3.66
C GLY A 200 -25.73 -3.25 -3.02
N CYS A 201 -25.23 -4.22 -3.81
CA CYS A 201 -24.58 -5.41 -3.25
C CYS A 201 -23.11 -5.17 -2.86
N GLY A 202 -22.47 -4.13 -3.43
CA GLY A 202 -21.07 -3.78 -3.15
C GLY A 202 -20.02 -4.72 -3.75
N ILE A 203 -20.43 -5.77 -4.48
CA ILE A 203 -19.53 -6.70 -5.16
C ILE A 203 -19.24 -6.17 -6.55
N LEU A 204 -17.96 -5.88 -6.82
CA LEU A 204 -17.50 -5.24 -8.06
C LEU A 204 -16.95 -6.27 -9.04
N VAL A 205 -17.29 -6.13 -10.31
CA VAL A 205 -16.76 -6.94 -11.42
C VAL A 205 -16.22 -6.04 -12.50
N LEU A 206 -15.19 -6.52 -13.20
CA LEU A 206 -14.74 -5.93 -14.44
C LEU A 206 -15.67 -6.37 -15.57
N THR A 207 -16.47 -5.45 -16.09
CA THR A 207 -17.44 -5.70 -17.16
C THR A 207 -16.84 -5.53 -18.56
N ASP A 208 -15.79 -4.71 -18.67
CA ASP A 208 -15.07 -4.47 -19.93
C ASP A 208 -13.74 -5.27 -19.94
N PRO A 209 -13.67 -6.40 -20.68
CA PRO A 209 -12.51 -7.28 -20.70
C PRO A 209 -11.28 -6.64 -21.32
N ARG A 210 -11.40 -5.53 -22.07
CA ARG A 210 -10.24 -4.82 -22.62
C ARG A 210 -9.32 -4.28 -21.54
N TYR A 211 -9.83 -4.09 -20.33
CA TYR A 211 -9.02 -3.69 -19.19
C TYR A 211 -8.37 -4.88 -18.48
N TYR A 212 -8.38 -6.07 -19.07
CA TYR A 212 -7.74 -7.27 -18.53
C TYR A 212 -6.89 -7.98 -19.60
N SER A 213 -5.59 -8.10 -19.31
CA SER A 213 -4.63 -8.86 -20.11
C SER A 213 -4.31 -10.18 -19.42
N GLU A 214 -4.26 -11.27 -20.19
CA GLU A 214 -3.80 -12.57 -19.66
C GLU A 214 -2.29 -12.58 -19.34
N GLU A 215 -1.51 -11.65 -19.91
CA GLU A 215 -0.06 -11.57 -19.69
C GLU A 215 0.32 -10.76 -18.43
N TYR A 216 -0.39 -9.67 -18.16
CA TYR A 216 -0.06 -8.73 -17.07
C TYR A 216 -1.23 -8.35 -16.17
N GLY A 217 -2.43 -8.88 -16.42
CA GLY A 217 -3.62 -8.69 -15.57
C GLY A 217 -4.37 -7.38 -15.84
N LEU A 218 -4.85 -6.75 -14.77
CA LEU A 218 -5.69 -5.54 -14.85
C LEU A 218 -4.89 -4.35 -15.38
N SER A 219 -5.44 -3.68 -16.40
CA SER A 219 -4.90 -2.46 -17.01
C SER A 219 -5.77 -1.25 -16.66
N ASP A 220 -5.18 -0.05 -16.71
CA ASP A 220 -5.88 1.22 -16.59
C ASP A 220 -6.29 1.82 -17.94
N THR A 221 -5.90 1.15 -19.04
CA THR A 221 -6.21 1.47 -20.43
C THR A 221 -6.75 0.23 -21.15
N PRO A 222 -7.65 0.41 -22.14
CA PRO A 222 -8.22 -0.72 -22.85
C PRO A 222 -7.25 -1.26 -23.90
N ASP A 223 -7.00 -2.56 -23.85
CA ASP A 223 -6.25 -3.33 -24.83
C ASP A 223 -7.22 -4.28 -25.56
N GLY A 224 -7.42 -4.07 -26.87
CA GLY A 224 -8.22 -4.96 -27.73
C GLY A 224 -9.66 -4.50 -28.05
N LEU A 225 -10.48 -5.43 -28.56
CA LEU A 225 -11.84 -5.21 -29.09
C LEU A 225 -12.90 -5.42 -27.98
N MET A 226 -14.06 -4.74 -28.07
CA MET A 226 -15.12 -4.81 -27.06
C MET A 226 -15.84 -6.16 -27.06
N GLU A 227 -15.93 -6.79 -25.88
CA GLU A 227 -16.85 -7.89 -25.57
C GLU A 227 -17.65 -7.52 -24.30
N ASN A 228 -18.97 -7.69 -24.31
CA ASN A 228 -19.81 -7.42 -23.12
C ASN A 228 -19.93 -8.69 -22.27
N LEU A 229 -19.52 -8.61 -21.00
CA LEU A 229 -19.56 -9.76 -20.07
C LEU A 229 -20.81 -9.83 -19.19
N CYS A 230 -21.53 -8.72 -18.99
CA CYS A 230 -22.85 -8.71 -18.37
C CYS A 230 -23.84 -7.96 -19.27
N GLY A 231 -24.96 -8.62 -19.56
CA GLY A 231 -26.06 -8.10 -20.37
C GLY A 231 -27.31 -7.88 -19.53
#